data_AF-A0A966QLY1-F1
#
_entry.id   AF-A0A966QLY1-F1
#
_cell.length_a   1.000
_cell.length_b   1.000
_cell.length_c   1.000
_cell.angle_alpha   90.00
_cell.angle_beta   90.00
_cell.angle_gamma   90.00
#
_symmetry.space_group_name_H-M   'P 1'
#
loop_
_entity.id
_entity.type
_entity.pdbx_description
1 polymer ?
#
loop_
_entity_poly.entity_id
_entity_poly.type
_entity_poly.pdbx_seq_one_letter_code
_entity_poly.pdbx_strand_id
1 'polypeptide(L)' 'MSAGSIGAPQLVPLLLRLERRPGALLPQIEAALAGHGRPLRWAITAVEPASSGLLPVLLIEAVVLTAAQVP' A
#
# COMPACT_ATOMS: atom_id res chain seq x y z
N MET A 1 -0.58 15.64 31.01
CA MET A 1 0.10 15.17 29.78
C MET A 1 0.12 13.66 29.82
N SER A 2 -0.90 13.01 29.25
CA SER A 2 -0.97 11.55 29.24
C SER A 2 -0.10 11.02 28.11
N ALA A 3 0.90 10.20 28.43
CA ALA A 3 1.66 9.46 27.44
C ALA A 3 0.71 8.44 26.80
N GLY A 4 0.29 8.70 25.56
CA GLY A 4 -0.43 7.70 24.78
C GLY A 4 0.49 6.51 24.58
N SER A 5 0.10 5.34 25.09
CA SER A 5 0.81 4.09 24.79
C SER A 5 0.61 3.82 23.29
N ILE A 6 1.66 4.06 22.50
CA ILE A 6 1.67 3.66 21.10
C ILE A 6 1.88 2.14 21.13
N GLY A 7 0.88 1.38 20.68
CA GLY A 7 0.97 -0.07 20.63
C GLY A 7 2.21 -0.51 19.83
N ALA A 8 2.71 -1.71 20.14
CA ALA A 8 3.92 -2.24 19.51
C ALA A 8 3.81 -2.20 17.96
N PRO A 9 4.90 -1.89 17.25
CA PRO A 9 4.87 -1.87 15.80
C PRO A 9 4.57 -3.27 15.24
N GLN A 10 3.68 -3.36 14.25
CA GLN A 10 3.29 -4.61 13.61
C GLN A 10 3.63 -4.60 12.12
N LEU A 11 4.13 -5.74 11.64
CA LEU A 11 4.37 -6.00 10.23
C LEU A 11 3.12 -6.64 9.64
N VAL A 12 2.49 -5.96 8.68
CA VAL A 12 1.26 -6.41 8.06
C VAL A 12 1.52 -6.70 6.57
N PRO A 13 1.37 -7.96 6.12
CA PRO A 13 1.37 -8.27 4.70
C PRO A 13 0.09 -7.73 4.04
N LEU A 14 0.22 -7.15 2.84
CA LEU A 14 -0.87 -6.53 2.09
C LEU A 14 -0.85 -7.00 0.64
N LEU A 15 -2.02 -7.34 0.13
CA LEU A 15 -2.31 -7.45 -1.30
C LEU A 15 -3.13 -6.23 -1.71
N LEU A 16 -2.59 -5.44 -2.65
CA LEU A 16 -3.21 -4.21 -3.11
C LEU A 16 -3.47 -4.28 -4.61
N ARG A 17 -4.69 -3.90 -5.01
CA ARG A 17 -5.06 -3.63 -6.40
C ARG A 17 -4.99 -2.13 -6.63
N LEU A 18 -4.16 -1.67 -7.57
CA LEU A 18 -3.96 -0.26 -7.86
C LEU A 18 -4.28 0.05 -9.32
N GLU A 19 -5.28 0.89 -9.57
CA GLU A 19 -5.52 1.46 -10.89
C GLU A 19 -4.39 2.43 -11.26
N ARG A 20 -3.68 2.15 -12.35
CA ARG A 20 -2.57 2.99 -12.80
C ARG A 20 -3.10 4.28 -13.42
N ARG A 21 -2.77 5.43 -12.86
CA ARG A 21 -3.09 6.73 -13.47
C ARG A 21 -1.93 7.25 -14.34
N PRO A 22 -2.20 8.18 -15.27
CA PRO A 22 -1.14 8.89 -15.98
C PRO A 22 -0.12 9.52 -15.03
N GLY A 23 1.16 9.53 -15.42
CA GLY A 23 2.25 10.09 -14.63
C GLY A 23 3.21 9.04 -14.04
N ALA A 24 4.08 9.49 -13.14
CA ALA A 24 5.08 8.64 -12.50
C ALA A 24 4.43 7.58 -11.62
N LEU A 25 4.91 6.34 -11.71
CA LEU A 25 4.29 5.20 -11.02
C LEU A 25 4.64 5.14 -9.53
N LEU A 26 5.91 5.41 -9.18
CA LEU A 26 6.41 5.30 -7.80
C LEU A 26 5.57 6.15 -6.81
N PRO A 27 5.31 7.44 -7.06
CA PRO A 27 4.47 8.25 -6.15
C PRO A 27 3.04 7.74 -6.01
N GLN A 28 2.49 7.10 -7.05
CA GLN A 28 1.14 6.53 -6.99
C GLN A 28 1.10 5.30 -6.08
N ILE A 29 2.13 4.44 -6.16
CA ILE A 29 2.27 3.26 -5.31
C ILE A 29 2.50 3.68 -3.85
N GLU A 30 3.40 4.63 -3.61
CA GLU A 30 3.69 5.15 -2.27
C GLU A 30 2.45 5.77 -1.62
N ALA A 31 1.69 6.58 -2.37
CA ALA A 31 0.45 7.18 -1.87
C ALA A 31 -0.60 6.13 -1.54
N ALA A 32 -0.74 5.09 -2.38
CA ALA A 32 -1.69 4.01 -2.11
C ALA A 32 -1.30 3.19 -0.87
N LEU A 33 -0.02 2.85 -0.71
CA LEU A 33 0.47 2.11 0.46
C LEU A 33 0.44 2.94 1.76
N ALA A 34 0.66 4.25 1.67
CA ALA A 34 0.63 5.15 2.83
C ALA A 34 -0.73 5.16 3.55
N GLY A 35 -1.82 4.86 2.83
CA GLY A 35 -3.16 4.69 3.42
C GLY A 35 -3.28 3.48 4.36
N HIS A 36 -2.35 2.52 4.27
CA HIS A 36 -2.35 1.30 5.07
C HIS A 36 -1.28 1.29 6.17
N GLY A 37 -0.24 2.12 6.05
CA GLY A 37 0.87 2.18 7.00
C GLY A 37 2.16 2.66 6.33
N ARG A 38 3.29 2.54 7.03
CA ARG A 38 4.59 2.88 6.43
C ARG A 38 5.10 1.69 5.60
N PRO A 39 5.23 1.79 4.26
CA PRO A 39 5.74 0.69 3.46
C PRO A 39 7.20 0.39 3.79
N LEU A 40 7.55 -0.90 3.88
CA LEU A 40 8.93 -1.36 4.10
C LEU A 40 9.50 -2.04 2.86
N ARG A 41 8.68 -2.85 2.20
CA ARG A 41 8.97 -3.48 0.91
C ARG A 41 7.69 -3.65 0.12
N TRP A 42 7.79 -3.59 -1.20
CA TRP A 42 6.69 -3.93 -2.09
C TRP A 42 7.23 -4.40 -3.44
N ALA A 43 6.39 -5.13 -4.17
CA ALA A 43 6.66 -5.55 -5.54
C ALA A 43 5.35 -5.55 -6.34
N ILE A 44 5.41 -5.14 -7.60
CA ILE A 44 4.33 -5.39 -8.56
C ILE A 44 4.44 -6.86 -8.97
N THR A 45 3.41 -7.65 -8.69
CA THR A 45 3.40 -9.09 -8.96
C THR A 45 2.62 -9.44 -10.22
N ALA A 46 1.67 -8.59 -10.64
CA ALA A 46 1.00 -8.71 -11.92
C ALA A 46 0.50 -7.37 -12.45
N VAL A 47 0.23 -7.35 -13.75
CA VAL A 47 -0.46 -6.24 -14.43
C VAL A 47 -1.65 -6.85 -15.17
N GLU A 48 -2.84 -6.48 -14.76
CA GLU A 48 -4.06 -6.83 -15.47
C GLU A 48 -4.28 -5.79 -16.60
N PRO A 49 -4.38 -6.24 -17.85
CA PRO A 49 -4.61 -5.35 -18.98
C PRO A 49 -5.98 -4.69 -18.85
N ALA A 50 -6.03 -3.41 -19.23
CA ALA A 50 -7.30 -2.73 -19.35
C ALA A 50 -7.98 -3.08 -20.67
N SER A 51 -9.30 -3.26 -20.64
CA SER A 51 -10.15 -3.20 -21.84
C SER A 51 -10.01 -1.83 -22.51
N SER A 52 -10.24 -1.74 -23.83
CA SER A 52 -10.10 -0.49 -24.61
C SER A 52 -10.70 0.73 -23.88
N GLY A 53 -9.87 1.74 -23.60
CA GLY A 53 -10.26 2.99 -22.93
C GLY A 53 -10.12 3.00 -21.41
N LEU A 54 -9.79 1.86 -20.79
CA LEU A 54 -9.51 1.77 -19.36
C LEU A 54 -7.99 1.87 -19.07
N LEU A 55 -7.67 2.11 -17.80
CA LEU A 55 -6.30 2.10 -17.31
C LEU A 55 -5.97 0.71 -16.71
N PRO A 56 -4.74 0.20 -16.87
CA PRO A 56 -4.38 -1.12 -16.37
C PRO A 56 -4.38 -1.14 -14.83
N VAL A 57 -4.66 -2.32 -14.26
CA VAL A 57 -4.65 -2.54 -12.81
C VAL A 57 -3.37 -3.28 -12.43
N LEU A 58 -2.69 -2.80 -11.40
CA LEU A 58 -1.49 -3.42 -10.85
C LEU A 58 -1.87 -4.24 -9.63
N LEU A 59 -1.35 -5.46 -9.53
CA LEU A 59 -1.34 -6.22 -8.29
C LEU A 59 -0.01 -6.00 -7.59
N ILE A 60 -0.08 -5.59 -6.32
CA ILE A 60 1.08 -5.25 -5.50
C ILE A 60 1.03 -6.09 -4.23
N GLU A 61 2.12 -6.80 -3.97
CA GLU A 61 2.41 -7.40 -2.67
C GLU A 61 3.28 -6.44 -1.87
N ALA A 62 2.89 -6.15 -0.63
CA ALA A 62 3.62 -5.24 0.24
C ALA A 62 3.70 -5.75 1.68
N VAL A 63 4.68 -5.23 2.43
CA VAL A 63 4.68 -5.28 3.89
C VAL A 63 4.72 -3.86 4.39
N VAL A 64 3.75 -3.51 5.24
CA VAL A 64 3.65 -2.20 5.89
C VAL A 64 3.88 -2.34 7.39
N LEU A 65 4.42 -1.29 8.00
CA LEU A 65 4.51 -1.13 9.43
C LEU A 65 3.32 -0.30 9.93
N THR A 66 2.55 -0.85 10.86
CA THR A 66 1.45 -0.16 11.56
C THR A 66 1.75 -0.06 13.06
N ALA A 67 1.08 0.86 13.75
CA ALA A 67 1.02 0.81 15.21
C ALA A 67 -0.09 -0.18 15.59
N ALA A 68 0.17 -1.12 16.51
CA ALA A 68 -0.89 -1.97 17.01
C ALA A 68 -2.00 -1.12 17.65
N GLN A 69 -3.25 -1.28 17.20
CA GLN A 69 -4.39 -0.91 18.04
C GLN A 69 -4.44 -1.89 19.21
N VAL A 70 -4.19 -1.39 20.42
CA VAL A 70 -4.56 -2.11 21.64
C VAL A 70 -6.09 -2.01 21.76
N PRO A 71 -6.83 -3.14 21.82
CA PRO A 71 -8.29 -3.12 21.94
C PRO A 71 -8.78 -2.47 23.24
#